data_AF-A0A8T9CCY5-F1
#
_entry.id   AF-A0A8T9CCY5-F1
#
_cell.length_a   1.000
_cell.length_b   1.000
_cell.length_c   1.000
_cell.angle_alpha   90.00
_cell.angle_beta   90.00
_cell.angle_gamma   90.00
#
_symmetry.space_group_name_H-M   'P 1'
#
loop_
_entity.id
_entity.type
_entity.pdbx_description
1 polymer ?
#
loop_
_entity_poly.entity_id
_entity_poly.type
_entity_poly.pdbx_seq_one_letter_code
_entity_poly.pdbx_strand_id
1 'polypeptide(L)'
;MVSNLHPSTGSSTTSSSNSSSLSAMVSTLIPVALEAAVFVGLFLIFRTKFQRVYRPRTYHESLRDDEKTQELPQTKFGWLNPFKAMPDEYILTHQTLDGYLYLRFLKIITIICFCGAVFLSAVLMPVNGTGGGGLMQFDLLSFANINSSHKSRYYAHAFCGWIFFTFVMIMVTHETIYSINLRHAYLMAPFSSARISSRTVLFTDVPTEYLDQEKLFGLFGASMRRAWLATDCKKLTDKVEERDKDALKLEGAEIKLSQIANKRRLKWEKKNDTRKDAPYDGADAETAVPGAKFMKQKDRPTHRLGKIPFIGKKVDTIEWSRTELKRVIPEVETTKSPTEERMPRSSPQSAETATEE
;
A
#
# COMPACT_ATOMS: atom_id res chain seq x y z
N MET A 1 0.71 63.75 -27.67
CA MET A 1 0.82 62.36 -27.17
C MET A 1 0.13 62.30 -25.83
N VAL A 2 -1.16 61.99 -25.85
CA VAL A 2 -2.00 61.82 -24.64
C VAL A 2 -2.58 60.41 -24.76
N SER A 3 -2.13 59.51 -23.90
CA SER A 3 -2.62 58.14 -23.82
C SER A 3 -3.61 58.03 -22.66
N ASN A 4 -4.88 57.88 -23.00
CA ASN A 4 -5.97 57.56 -22.08
C ASN A 4 -5.77 56.16 -21.48
N LEU A 5 -5.69 56.08 -20.15
CA LEU A 5 -5.88 54.85 -19.39
C LEU A 5 -7.38 54.60 -19.23
N HIS A 6 -7.88 53.55 -19.88
CA HIS A 6 -9.23 53.05 -19.73
C HIS A 6 -9.28 52.15 -18.48
N PRO A 7 -10.15 52.41 -17.48
CA PRO A 7 -10.43 51.43 -16.44
C PRO A 7 -11.32 50.33 -17.05
N SER A 8 -10.90 49.08 -16.94
CA SER A 8 -11.69 47.91 -17.31
C SER A 8 -12.86 47.76 -16.33
N THR A 9 -13.99 48.38 -16.68
CA THR A 9 -15.29 48.14 -16.06
C THR A 9 -15.68 46.69 -16.31
N GLY A 10 -15.55 45.84 -15.27
CA GLY A 10 -16.13 44.51 -15.26
C GLY A 10 -17.64 44.64 -15.37
N SER A 11 -18.18 44.29 -16.54
CA SER A 11 -19.60 44.31 -16.82
C SER A 11 -20.34 43.40 -15.85
N SER A 12 -21.18 44.00 -15.02
CA SER A 12 -22.25 43.32 -14.29
C SER A 12 -23.26 42.79 -15.30
N THR A 13 -23.09 41.53 -15.72
CA THR A 13 -24.12 40.82 -16.48
C THR A 13 -25.19 40.37 -15.50
N THR A 14 -26.28 41.13 -15.46
CA THR A 14 -27.53 40.78 -14.78
C THR A 14 -28.13 39.55 -15.47
N SER A 15 -27.87 38.36 -14.96
CA SER A 15 -28.59 37.13 -15.35
C SER A 15 -29.50 36.68 -14.23
N SER A 16 -30.76 37.10 -14.34
CA SER A 16 -31.88 36.53 -13.59
C SER A 16 -32.10 35.06 -13.94
N SER A 17 -32.41 34.27 -12.90
CA SER A 17 -33.11 32.97 -12.90
C SER A 17 -32.44 31.79 -13.61
N ASN A 18 -31.43 31.19 -12.99
CA ASN A 18 -31.33 29.75 -12.76
C ASN A 18 -30.06 29.49 -11.95
N SER A 19 -30.19 29.41 -10.63
CA SER A 19 -29.12 29.01 -9.72
C SER A 19 -28.74 27.56 -10.02
N SER A 20 -27.73 27.41 -10.88
CA SER A 20 -27.22 26.15 -11.42
C SER A 20 -26.42 25.34 -10.40
N SER A 21 -26.01 25.96 -9.28
CA SER A 21 -25.16 25.37 -8.25
C SER A 21 -25.78 24.17 -7.54
N LEU A 22 -27.06 24.23 -7.13
CA LEU A 22 -27.71 23.13 -6.40
C LEU A 22 -28.09 21.97 -7.33
N SER A 23 -28.57 22.28 -8.54
CA SER A 23 -28.87 21.26 -9.56
C SER A 23 -27.61 20.52 -10.01
N ALA A 24 -26.50 21.23 -10.23
CA ALA A 24 -25.21 20.63 -10.57
C ALA A 24 -24.65 19.76 -9.43
N MET A 25 -24.79 20.18 -8.17
CA MET A 25 -24.40 19.37 -7.02
C MET A 25 -25.23 18.09 -6.93
N VAL A 26 -26.56 18.17 -7.05
CA VAL A 26 -27.44 16.99 -6.99
C VAL A 26 -27.15 16.03 -8.15
N SER A 27 -26.95 16.57 -9.37
CA SER A 27 -26.63 15.78 -10.56
C SER A 27 -25.29 15.05 -10.47
N THR A 28 -24.35 15.53 -9.67
CA THR A 28 -23.04 14.87 -9.45
C THR A 28 -23.04 13.98 -8.21
N LEU A 29 -23.77 14.36 -7.16
CA LEU A 29 -23.84 13.61 -5.91
C LEU A 29 -24.60 12.29 -6.06
N ILE A 30 -25.72 12.27 -6.79
CA ILE A 30 -26.53 11.06 -6.98
C ILE A 30 -25.72 9.91 -7.63
N PRO A 31 -25.04 10.09 -8.78
CA PRO A 31 -24.30 8.99 -9.38
C PRO A 31 -23.12 8.52 -8.50
N VAL A 32 -22.41 9.45 -7.85
CA VAL A 32 -21.30 9.10 -6.94
C VAL A 32 -21.80 8.37 -5.70
N ALA A 33 -22.94 8.79 -5.13
CA ALA A 33 -23.55 8.12 -3.98
C ALA A 33 -24.05 6.71 -4.36
N LEU A 34 -24.60 6.53 -5.57
CA LEU A 34 -25.02 5.23 -6.08
C LEU A 34 -23.82 4.31 -6.25
N GLU A 35 -22.73 4.80 -6.87
CA GLU A 35 -21.49 4.06 -7.02
C GLU A 35 -20.90 3.66 -5.65
N ALA A 36 -20.84 4.59 -4.70
CA ALA A 36 -20.40 4.32 -3.34
C ALA A 36 -21.29 3.26 -2.65
N ALA A 37 -22.61 3.33 -2.83
CA ALA A 37 -23.54 2.35 -2.27
C ALA A 37 -23.32 0.95 -2.85
N VAL A 38 -23.04 0.84 -4.17
CA VAL A 38 -22.70 -0.43 -4.82
C VAL A 38 -21.39 -1.00 -4.24
N PHE A 39 -20.34 -0.19 -4.14
CA PHE A 39 -19.06 -0.64 -3.57
C PHE A 39 -19.16 -1.05 -2.10
N VAL A 40 -19.87 -0.27 -1.28
CA VAL A 40 -20.12 -0.61 0.13
C VAL A 40 -20.95 -1.89 0.23
N GLY A 41 -21.96 -2.06 -0.63
CA GLY A 41 -22.77 -3.28 -0.70
C GLY A 41 -21.92 -4.52 -1.03
N LEU A 42 -21.07 -4.44 -2.05
CA LEU A 42 -20.13 -5.50 -2.41
C LEU A 42 -19.14 -5.80 -1.28
N PHE A 43 -18.60 -4.76 -0.65
CA PHE A 43 -17.71 -4.89 0.51
C PHE A 43 -18.38 -5.66 1.65
N LEU A 44 -19.62 -5.32 2.01
CA LEU A 44 -20.35 -5.98 3.09
C LEU A 44 -20.59 -7.47 2.81
N ILE A 45 -20.74 -7.86 1.54
CA ILE A 45 -20.90 -9.27 1.11
C ILE A 45 -19.54 -9.99 1.09
N PHE A 46 -18.52 -9.39 0.48
CA PHE A 46 -17.20 -10.02 0.33
C PHE A 46 -16.45 -10.14 1.66
N ARG A 47 -16.65 -9.19 2.58
CA ARG A 47 -16.08 -9.22 3.94
C ARG A 47 -16.47 -10.47 4.72
N THR A 48 -17.70 -10.98 4.57
CA THR A 48 -18.17 -12.16 5.31
C THR A 48 -17.80 -13.46 4.59
N LYS A 49 -17.77 -13.45 3.24
CA LYS A 49 -17.49 -14.64 2.44
C LYS A 49 -15.99 -14.96 2.32
N PHE A 50 -15.14 -13.96 2.21
CA PHE A 50 -13.70 -14.12 1.94
C PHE A 50 -12.84 -13.77 3.16
N GLN A 51 -12.93 -14.61 4.20
CA GLN A 51 -12.14 -14.44 5.43
C GLN A 51 -10.63 -14.34 5.16
N ARG A 52 -10.12 -15.08 4.16
CA ARG A 52 -8.70 -15.06 3.79
C ARG A 52 -8.17 -13.71 3.33
N VAL A 53 -9.00 -12.90 2.67
CA VAL A 53 -8.60 -11.60 2.14
C VAL A 53 -8.82 -10.51 3.18
N TYR A 54 -9.99 -10.51 3.84
CA TYR A 54 -10.40 -9.42 4.73
C TYR A 54 -10.00 -9.60 6.19
N ARG A 55 -9.67 -10.83 6.62
CA ARG A 55 -9.33 -11.16 8.02
C ARG A 55 -8.18 -12.18 8.13
N PRO A 56 -7.04 -12.00 7.41
CA PRO A 56 -5.95 -12.98 7.45
C PRO A 56 -5.32 -13.11 8.86
N ARG A 57 -5.25 -12.02 9.62
CA ARG A 57 -4.60 -11.97 10.95
C ARG A 57 -5.40 -12.64 12.08
N THR A 58 -6.62 -13.13 11.82
CA THR A 58 -7.42 -13.77 12.88
C THR A 58 -7.10 -15.26 13.05
N TYR A 59 -6.69 -15.93 11.97
CA TYR A 59 -6.56 -17.39 11.94
C TYR A 59 -5.19 -17.89 11.47
N HIS A 60 -4.28 -16.99 11.09
CA HIS A 60 -2.96 -17.40 10.59
C HIS A 60 -2.16 -18.13 11.67
N GLU A 61 -1.77 -19.37 11.41
CA GLU A 61 -1.10 -20.24 12.38
C GLU A 61 0.31 -19.75 12.76
N SER A 62 0.96 -18.98 11.88
CA SER A 62 2.29 -18.42 12.17
C SER A 62 2.28 -17.25 13.16
N LEU A 63 1.11 -16.69 13.49
CA LEU A 63 0.97 -15.62 14.48
C LEU A 63 0.77 -16.23 15.86
N ARG A 64 1.44 -15.68 16.88
CA ARG A 64 1.20 -16.09 18.27
C ARG A 64 -0.23 -15.67 18.68
N ASP A 65 -0.82 -16.38 19.63
CA ASP A 65 -2.22 -16.12 20.03
C ASP A 65 -2.45 -14.70 20.57
N ASP A 66 -1.42 -14.08 21.14
CA ASP A 66 -1.40 -12.67 21.58
C ASP A 66 -1.27 -11.65 20.44
N GLU A 67 -0.82 -12.07 19.26
CA GLU A 67 -0.68 -11.22 18.07
C GLU A 67 -1.89 -11.31 17.13
N LYS A 68 -2.77 -12.30 17.37
CA LYS A 68 -4.00 -12.52 16.61
C LYS A 68 -5.01 -11.43 16.95
N THR A 69 -5.62 -10.89 15.91
CA THR A 69 -6.72 -9.94 16.10
C THR A 69 -7.98 -10.70 16.52
N GLN A 70 -8.68 -10.21 17.55
CA GLN A 70 -9.95 -10.81 17.98
C GLN A 70 -10.94 -10.96 16.82
N GLU A 71 -11.63 -12.09 16.81
CA GLU A 71 -12.59 -12.39 15.74
C GLU A 71 -13.81 -11.47 15.83
N LEU A 72 -14.02 -10.71 14.75
CA LEU A 72 -15.20 -9.86 14.62
C LEU A 72 -16.44 -10.73 14.35
N PRO A 73 -17.64 -10.32 14.80
CA PRO A 73 -18.86 -11.02 14.46
C PRO A 73 -19.03 -11.11 12.93
N GLN A 74 -19.61 -12.21 12.46
CA GLN A 74 -19.83 -12.48 11.03
C GLN A 74 -21.00 -11.67 10.45
N THR A 75 -21.69 -10.86 11.26
CA THR A 75 -22.77 -9.97 10.83
C THR A 75 -22.25 -8.86 9.91
N LYS A 76 -23.06 -8.47 8.91
CA LYS A 76 -22.73 -7.41 7.93
C LYS A 76 -22.30 -6.10 8.57
N PHE A 77 -23.03 -5.63 9.60
CA PHE A 77 -22.75 -4.37 10.32
C PHE A 77 -22.25 -4.57 11.77
N GLY A 78 -22.21 -5.80 12.27
CA GLY A 78 -21.86 -6.08 13.68
C GLY A 78 -20.42 -5.73 14.06
N TRP A 79 -19.60 -5.31 13.09
CA TRP A 79 -18.22 -4.90 13.30
C TRP A 79 -18.08 -3.46 13.76
N LEU A 80 -19.05 -2.59 13.47
CA LEU A 80 -18.95 -1.17 13.84
C LEU A 80 -18.86 -0.99 15.36
N ASN A 81 -19.63 -1.76 16.13
CA ASN A 81 -19.65 -1.65 17.59
C ASN A 81 -18.32 -2.08 18.24
N PRO A 82 -17.74 -3.26 17.92
CA PRO A 82 -16.39 -3.62 18.37
C PRO A 82 -15.31 -2.60 18.00
N PHE A 83 -15.36 -2.01 16.80
CA PHE A 83 -14.38 -0.99 16.39
C PHE A 83 -14.52 0.30 17.19
N LYS A 84 -15.75 0.73 17.50
CA LYS A 84 -16.00 1.91 18.34
C LYS A 84 -15.61 1.68 19.80
N ALA A 85 -15.78 0.47 20.30
CA ALA A 85 -15.45 0.09 21.67
C ALA A 85 -13.96 -0.27 21.87
N MET A 86 -13.17 -0.32 20.79
CA MET A 86 -11.77 -0.69 20.85
C MET A 86 -10.95 0.39 21.57
N PRO A 87 -10.20 0.04 22.62
CA PRO A 87 -9.35 1.00 23.31
C PRO A 87 -8.15 1.39 22.45
N ASP A 88 -7.74 2.66 22.56
CA ASP A 88 -6.61 3.23 21.82
C ASP A 88 -5.30 2.48 22.14
N GLU A 89 -5.17 1.94 23.35
CA GLU A 89 -4.02 1.13 23.80
C GLU A 89 -3.91 -0.19 23.03
N TYR A 90 -5.05 -0.83 22.74
CA TYR A 90 -5.07 -2.09 21.99
C TYR A 90 -4.60 -1.89 20.55
N ILE A 91 -4.94 -0.74 19.95
CA ILE A 91 -4.47 -0.36 18.61
C ILE A 91 -2.96 -0.19 18.63
N LEU A 92 -2.42 0.49 19.66
CA LEU A 92 -0.98 0.73 19.78
C LEU A 92 -0.15 -0.56 19.93
N THR A 93 -0.68 -1.60 20.59
CA THR A 93 0.04 -2.86 20.78
C THR A 93 -0.05 -3.82 19.58
N HIS A 94 -1.16 -3.81 18.84
CA HIS A 94 -1.39 -4.75 17.73
C HIS A 94 -1.06 -4.18 16.33
N GLN A 95 -0.88 -2.86 16.24
CA GLN A 95 -0.47 -2.15 15.04
C GLN A 95 0.89 -1.46 15.26
N THR A 96 1.44 -0.92 14.18
CA THR A 96 2.63 -0.07 14.27
C THR A 96 2.28 1.28 14.92
N LEU A 97 3.27 1.90 15.55
CA LEU A 97 3.14 3.28 16.07
C LEU A 97 2.60 4.24 14.99
N ASP A 98 3.09 4.09 13.76
CA ASP A 98 2.65 4.90 12.62
C ASP A 98 1.17 4.68 12.28
N GLY A 99 0.70 3.42 12.28
CA GLY A 99 -0.71 3.11 12.07
C GLY A 99 -1.62 3.74 13.15
N TYR A 100 -1.17 3.74 14.40
CA TYR A 100 -1.86 4.43 15.49
C TYR A 100 -1.92 5.95 15.27
N LEU A 101 -0.78 6.58 14.96
CA LEU A 101 -0.70 8.01 14.71
C LEU A 101 -1.54 8.43 13.50
N TYR A 102 -1.61 7.59 12.46
CA TYR A 102 -2.45 7.83 11.29
C TYR A 102 -3.95 7.82 11.63
N LEU A 103 -4.41 6.83 12.41
CA LEU A 103 -5.81 6.80 12.88
C LEU A 103 -6.14 8.01 13.75
N ARG A 104 -5.21 8.41 14.60
CA ARG A 104 -5.35 9.58 15.45
C ARG A 104 -5.40 10.88 14.63
N PHE A 105 -4.55 11.01 13.62
CA PHE A 105 -4.59 12.12 12.65
C PHE A 105 -5.95 12.26 11.97
N LEU A 106 -6.52 11.15 11.47
CA LEU A 106 -7.85 11.15 10.86
C LEU A 106 -8.95 11.57 11.86
N LYS A 107 -8.87 11.10 13.12
CA LYS A 107 -9.78 11.49 14.20
C LYS A 107 -9.73 12.98 14.49
N ILE A 108 -8.52 13.55 14.61
CA ILE A 108 -8.32 14.98 14.88
C ILE A 108 -8.80 15.84 13.71
N ILE A 109 -8.49 15.48 12.46
CA ILE A 109 -9.03 16.18 11.29
C ILE A 109 -10.55 16.14 11.28
N THR A 110 -11.15 14.97 11.55
CA THR A 110 -12.60 14.83 11.60
C THR A 110 -13.22 15.74 12.66
N ILE A 111 -12.61 15.82 13.85
CA ILE A 111 -13.05 16.73 14.92
C ILE A 111 -12.88 18.20 14.50
N ILE A 112 -11.75 18.58 13.91
CA ILE A 112 -11.51 19.96 13.45
C ILE A 112 -12.53 20.35 12.38
N CYS A 113 -12.76 19.50 11.38
CA CYS A 113 -13.75 19.73 10.34
C CYS A 113 -15.17 19.78 10.89
N PHE A 114 -15.53 18.89 11.83
CA PHE A 114 -16.87 18.87 12.43
C PHE A 114 -17.13 20.10 13.30
N CYS A 115 -16.22 20.43 14.22
CA CYS A 115 -16.31 21.62 15.05
C CYS A 115 -16.30 22.89 14.20
N GLY A 116 -15.43 22.95 13.19
CA GLY A 116 -15.36 24.05 12.23
C GLY A 116 -16.64 24.20 11.42
N ALA A 117 -17.20 23.10 10.91
CA ALA A 117 -18.47 23.11 10.19
C ALA A 117 -19.60 23.62 11.08
N VAL A 118 -19.78 23.08 12.29
CA VAL A 118 -20.84 23.52 13.22
C VAL A 118 -20.67 25.00 13.59
N PHE A 119 -19.47 25.42 13.96
CA PHE A 119 -19.17 26.80 14.36
C PHE A 119 -19.38 27.80 13.21
N LEU A 120 -18.75 27.57 12.06
CA LEU A 120 -18.84 28.47 10.92
C LEU A 120 -20.27 28.48 10.35
N SER A 121 -20.93 27.33 10.30
CA SER A 121 -22.33 27.27 9.86
C SER A 121 -23.26 28.05 10.80
N ALA A 122 -23.09 27.94 12.12
CA ALA A 122 -23.94 28.63 13.08
C ALA A 122 -23.81 30.17 13.01
N VAL A 123 -22.60 30.68 12.72
CA VAL A 123 -22.34 32.13 12.69
C VAL A 123 -22.45 32.72 11.28
N LEU A 124 -21.85 32.11 10.28
CA LEU A 124 -21.75 32.69 8.92
C LEU A 124 -23.00 32.47 8.08
N MET A 125 -23.78 31.38 8.30
CA MET A 125 -25.02 31.20 7.53
C MET A 125 -26.04 32.31 7.82
N PRO A 126 -26.33 32.70 9.08
CA PRO A 126 -27.22 33.83 9.35
C PRO A 126 -26.68 35.18 8.86
N VAL A 127 -25.37 35.43 8.99
CA VAL A 127 -24.72 36.68 8.59
C VAL A 127 -24.80 36.89 7.08
N ASN A 128 -24.52 35.84 6.30
CA ASN A 128 -24.59 35.88 4.84
C ASN A 128 -26.02 35.81 4.32
N GLY A 129 -26.88 35.00 4.95
CA GLY A 129 -28.29 34.86 4.54
C GLY A 129 -29.10 36.14 4.68
N THR A 130 -28.81 36.96 5.69
CA THR A 130 -29.46 38.27 5.86
C THR A 130 -28.81 39.38 5.02
N GLY A 131 -27.82 39.07 4.17
CA GLY A 131 -26.92 39.99 3.46
C GLY A 131 -27.55 40.98 2.48
N GLY A 132 -28.79 40.73 2.05
CA GLY A 132 -29.56 41.63 1.20
C GLY A 132 -29.09 41.71 -0.26
N GLY A 133 -28.25 40.77 -0.72
CA GLY A 133 -27.73 40.70 -2.09
C GLY A 133 -28.68 40.06 -3.11
N GLY A 134 -29.83 39.54 -2.70
CA GLY A 134 -30.86 38.97 -3.58
C GLY A 134 -30.47 37.66 -4.28
N LEU A 135 -29.33 37.05 -3.91
CA LEU A 135 -28.90 35.76 -4.43
C LEU A 135 -29.77 34.64 -3.84
N MET A 136 -29.99 33.56 -4.61
CA MET A 136 -30.82 32.43 -4.20
C MET A 136 -30.00 31.14 -4.04
N GLN A 137 -30.57 30.14 -3.36
CA GLN A 137 -29.94 28.83 -3.09
C GLN A 137 -28.59 28.96 -2.36
N PHE A 138 -27.54 28.26 -2.81
CA PHE A 138 -26.22 28.29 -2.16
C PHE A 138 -25.53 29.65 -2.28
N ASP A 139 -25.85 30.42 -3.31
CA ASP A 139 -25.23 31.72 -3.53
C ASP A 139 -25.72 32.75 -2.49
N LEU A 140 -26.86 32.50 -1.84
CA LEU A 140 -27.34 33.26 -0.66
C LEU A 140 -26.37 33.16 0.53
N LEU A 141 -25.73 32.01 0.71
CA LEU A 141 -24.83 31.73 1.83
C LEU A 141 -23.39 32.17 1.55
N SER A 142 -23.10 32.64 0.34
CA SER A 142 -21.79 33.14 -0.04
C SER A 142 -21.53 34.54 0.54
N PHE A 143 -20.25 34.88 0.75
CA PHE A 143 -19.85 36.24 1.13
C PHE A 143 -20.25 37.27 0.06
N ALA A 144 -20.46 36.83 -1.19
CA ALA A 144 -20.92 37.65 -2.31
C ALA A 144 -22.35 38.20 -2.12
N ASN A 145 -23.16 37.61 -1.23
CA ASN A 145 -24.52 38.09 -0.96
C ASN A 145 -24.58 39.34 -0.06
N ILE A 146 -23.43 39.85 0.41
CA ILE A 146 -23.37 41.03 1.28
C ILE A 146 -23.38 42.30 0.42
N ASN A 147 -24.45 43.10 0.54
CA ASN A 147 -24.58 44.38 -0.17
C ASN A 147 -23.56 45.42 0.34
N SER A 148 -23.13 46.34 -0.54
CA SER A 148 -22.30 47.52 -0.25
C SER A 148 -22.80 48.41 0.89
N SER A 149 -24.08 48.31 1.27
CA SER A 149 -24.66 49.02 2.43
C SER A 149 -24.30 48.38 3.79
N HIS A 150 -24.00 47.08 3.84
CA HIS A 150 -23.72 46.33 5.07
C HIS A 150 -22.28 45.82 5.16
N LYS A 151 -21.29 46.67 4.80
CA LYS A 151 -19.85 46.31 4.80
C LYS A 151 -19.33 45.83 6.16
N SER A 152 -19.94 46.24 7.28
CA SER A 152 -19.52 45.81 8.62
C SER A 152 -19.63 44.29 8.84
N ARG A 153 -20.44 43.58 8.03
CA ARG A 153 -20.59 42.11 8.12
C ARG A 153 -19.36 41.35 7.66
N TYR A 154 -18.47 41.96 6.86
CA TYR A 154 -17.19 41.36 6.50
C TYR A 154 -16.25 41.18 7.71
N TYR A 155 -16.40 42.00 8.75
CA TYR A 155 -15.64 41.81 9.99
C TYR A 155 -16.01 40.50 10.71
N ALA A 156 -17.24 40.01 10.55
CA ALA A 156 -17.63 38.71 11.10
C ALA A 156 -16.84 37.56 10.48
N HIS A 157 -16.57 37.61 9.16
CA HIS A 157 -15.73 36.63 8.47
C HIS A 157 -14.29 36.67 8.97
N ALA A 158 -13.72 37.87 9.12
CA ALA A 158 -12.36 38.04 9.63
C ALA A 158 -12.22 37.49 11.05
N PHE A 159 -13.14 37.84 11.95
CA PHE A 159 -13.09 37.40 13.35
C PHE A 159 -13.34 35.89 13.50
N CYS A 160 -14.30 35.32 12.75
CA CYS A 160 -14.51 33.87 12.72
C CYS A 160 -13.28 33.14 12.17
N GLY A 161 -12.62 33.70 11.16
CA GLY A 161 -11.38 33.20 10.61
C GLY A 161 -10.26 33.17 11.65
N TRP A 162 -10.05 34.25 12.41
CA TRP A 162 -9.05 34.30 13.47
C TRP A 162 -9.33 33.31 14.60
N ILE A 163 -10.59 33.18 15.03
CA ILE A 163 -10.99 32.20 16.06
C ILE A 163 -10.73 30.78 15.56
N PHE A 164 -11.20 30.45 14.35
CA PHE A 164 -11.05 29.11 13.80
C PHE A 164 -9.58 28.76 13.55
N PHE A 165 -8.79 29.70 13.01
CA PHE A 165 -7.36 29.52 12.81
C PHE A 165 -6.63 29.28 14.14
N THR A 166 -6.95 30.07 15.17
CA THR A 166 -6.37 29.89 16.52
C THR A 166 -6.74 28.53 17.10
N PHE A 167 -8.00 28.11 16.97
CA PHE A 167 -8.46 26.78 17.38
C PHE A 167 -7.69 25.66 16.67
N VAL A 168 -7.50 25.76 15.34
CA VAL A 168 -6.71 24.79 14.56
C VAL A 168 -5.26 24.75 15.04
N MET A 169 -4.63 25.91 15.25
CA MET A 169 -3.25 25.98 15.73
C MET A 169 -3.07 25.36 17.12
N ILE A 170 -4.01 25.58 18.05
CA ILE A 170 -4.00 24.94 19.38
C ILE A 170 -4.14 23.43 19.26
N MET A 171 -5.09 22.95 18.45
CA MET A 171 -5.30 21.50 18.23
C MET A 171 -4.06 20.83 17.63
N VAL A 172 -3.45 21.45 16.62
CA VAL A 172 -2.21 20.94 15.99
C VAL A 172 -1.05 20.92 16.99
N THR A 173 -0.89 21.98 17.78
CA THR A 173 0.19 22.06 18.78
C THR A 173 0.03 20.98 19.85
N HIS A 174 -1.18 20.81 20.39
CA HIS A 174 -1.48 19.80 21.40
C HIS A 174 -1.21 18.38 20.88
N GLU A 175 -1.64 18.09 19.65
CA GLU A 175 -1.43 16.77 19.04
C GLU A 175 0.04 16.53 18.67
N THR A 176 0.77 17.57 18.27
CA THR A 176 2.22 17.48 18.01
C THR A 176 2.98 17.12 19.29
N ILE A 177 2.68 17.77 20.41
CA ILE A 177 3.28 17.46 21.72
C ILE A 177 2.94 16.04 22.14
N TYR A 178 1.68 15.63 21.98
CA TYR A 178 1.25 14.26 22.27
C TYR A 178 2.03 13.22 21.44
N SER A 179 2.16 13.43 20.13
CA SER A 179 2.90 12.55 19.22
C SER A 179 4.38 12.41 19.60
N ILE A 180 5.03 13.52 19.98
CA ILE A 180 6.42 13.51 20.45
C ILE A 180 6.56 12.66 21.72
N ASN A 181 5.71 12.90 22.72
CA ASN A 181 5.76 12.17 23.98
C ASN A 181 5.47 10.68 23.80
N LEU A 182 4.48 10.33 22.99
CA LEU A 182 4.16 8.95 22.66
C LEU A 182 5.31 8.27 21.93
N ARG A 183 5.93 8.95 20.96
CA ARG A 183 7.08 8.41 20.22
C ARG A 183 8.26 8.14 21.14
N HIS A 184 8.57 9.06 22.05
CA HIS A 184 9.61 8.83 23.06
C HIS A 184 9.30 7.61 23.93
N ALA A 185 8.08 7.51 24.47
CA ALA A 185 7.66 6.36 25.27
C ALA A 185 7.75 5.03 24.49
N TYR A 186 7.29 5.03 23.24
CA TYR A 186 7.29 3.85 22.37
C TYR A 186 8.70 3.37 22.02
N LEU A 187 9.63 4.29 21.71
CA LEU A 187 11.00 3.96 21.36
C LEU A 187 11.83 3.48 22.56
N MET A 188 11.53 4.00 23.76
CA MET A 188 12.18 3.57 25.01
C MET A 188 11.64 2.24 25.56
N ALA A 189 10.48 1.79 25.07
CA ALA A 189 9.89 0.54 25.51
C ALA A 189 10.79 -0.67 25.18
N PRO A 190 10.88 -1.70 26.06
CA PRO A 190 11.79 -2.83 25.88
C PRO A 190 11.60 -3.59 24.55
N PHE A 191 10.36 -3.72 24.07
CA PHE A 191 10.05 -4.41 22.82
C PHE A 191 10.57 -3.65 21.58
N SER A 192 10.61 -2.32 21.62
CA SER A 192 11.15 -1.48 20.55
C SER A 192 12.67 -1.42 20.60
N SER A 193 13.24 -1.25 21.79
CA SER A 193 14.69 -1.20 22.01
C SER A 193 15.37 -2.57 21.74
N ALA A 194 14.65 -3.67 21.90
CA ALA A 194 15.12 -5.01 21.56
C ALA A 194 15.16 -5.31 20.06
N ARG A 195 14.44 -4.53 19.24
CA ARG A 195 14.34 -4.76 17.79
C ARG A 195 15.70 -4.58 17.11
N ILE A 196 16.00 -5.45 16.15
CA ILE A 196 17.25 -5.39 15.37
C ILE A 196 17.41 -4.03 14.69
N SER A 197 16.33 -3.46 14.14
CA SER A 197 16.35 -2.14 13.50
C SER A 197 16.81 -1.01 14.43
N SER A 198 16.58 -1.13 15.74
CA SER A 198 16.96 -0.11 16.74
C SER A 198 18.42 -0.24 17.17
N ARG A 199 19.08 -1.36 16.84
CA ARG A 199 20.45 -1.71 17.24
C ARG A 199 21.41 -1.80 16.06
N THR A 200 20.93 -1.58 14.84
CA THR A 200 21.72 -1.65 13.60
C THR A 200 21.90 -0.24 13.07
N VAL A 201 23.15 0.13 12.82
CA VAL A 201 23.52 1.40 12.17
C VAL A 201 24.01 1.09 10.77
N LEU A 202 23.53 1.85 9.78
CA LEU A 202 23.98 1.78 8.41
C LEU A 202 25.01 2.89 8.16
N PHE A 203 26.23 2.50 7.77
CA PHE A 203 27.26 3.43 7.31
C PHE A 203 27.27 3.42 5.77
N THR A 204 27.03 4.57 5.15
CA THR A 204 26.88 4.67 3.68
C THR A 204 28.18 5.03 2.95
N ASP A 205 29.09 5.75 3.60
CA ASP A 205 30.32 6.26 3.00
C ASP A 205 31.53 5.85 3.85
N VAL A 206 31.90 4.57 3.76
CA VAL A 206 33.03 4.00 4.51
C VAL A 206 34.25 3.96 3.59
N PRO A 207 35.40 4.52 3.99
CA PRO A 207 36.64 4.43 3.20
C PRO A 207 37.00 2.97 2.91
N THR A 208 37.56 2.70 1.73
CA THR A 208 37.91 1.34 1.27
C THR A 208 38.83 0.60 2.25
N GLU A 209 39.67 1.33 2.98
CA GLU A 209 40.55 0.78 4.01
C GLU A 209 39.79 0.14 5.16
N TYR A 210 38.60 0.64 5.52
CA TYR A 210 37.75 0.16 6.60
C TYR A 210 36.61 -0.76 6.11
N LEU A 211 36.60 -1.12 4.83
CA LEU A 211 35.66 -2.07 4.22
C LEU A 211 36.08 -3.51 4.52
N ASP A 212 36.41 -3.77 5.78
CA ASP A 212 36.83 -5.06 6.30
C ASP A 212 36.21 -5.26 7.68
N GLN A 213 35.65 -6.46 7.90
CA GLN A 213 34.98 -6.81 9.13
C GLN A 213 35.93 -6.74 10.34
N GLU A 214 37.19 -7.16 10.18
CA GLU A 214 38.17 -7.15 11.27
C GLU A 214 38.53 -5.74 11.72
N LYS A 215 38.74 -4.82 10.76
CA LYS A 215 39.04 -3.41 11.05
C LYS A 215 37.86 -2.68 11.68
N LEU A 216 36.63 -3.00 11.28
CA LEU A 216 35.42 -2.48 11.92
C LEU A 216 35.32 -2.97 13.37
N PHE A 217 35.61 -4.25 13.64
CA PHE A 217 35.68 -4.75 15.02
C PHE A 217 36.81 -4.12 15.82
N GLY A 218 37.96 -3.82 15.20
CA GLY A 218 39.05 -3.06 15.83
C GLY A 218 38.65 -1.64 16.23
N LEU A 219 37.90 -0.93 15.37
CA LEU A 219 37.47 0.45 15.60
C LEU A 219 36.39 0.57 16.68
N PHE A 220 35.36 -0.28 16.62
CA PHE A 220 34.20 -0.20 17.53
C PHE A 220 34.33 -1.10 18.77
N GLY A 221 35.30 -2.03 18.77
CA GLY A 221 35.58 -2.94 19.87
C GLY A 221 34.33 -3.72 20.33
N ALA A 222 34.15 -3.79 21.65
CA ALA A 222 33.05 -4.52 22.29
C ALA A 222 31.65 -3.93 22.02
N SER A 223 31.55 -2.72 21.47
CA SER A 223 30.26 -2.07 21.17
C SER A 223 29.57 -2.68 19.96
N MET A 224 30.32 -3.31 19.05
CA MET A 224 29.80 -3.93 17.84
C MET A 224 29.64 -5.44 18.05
N ARG A 225 28.41 -5.94 17.89
CA ARG A 225 28.12 -7.39 17.98
C ARG A 225 28.30 -8.13 16.65
N ARG A 226 27.87 -7.51 15.56
CA ARG A 226 27.89 -8.07 14.20
C ARG A 226 28.17 -6.95 13.21
N ALA A 227 28.96 -7.26 12.20
CA ALA A 227 29.19 -6.41 11.04
C ALA A 227 28.74 -7.15 9.78
N TRP A 228 28.15 -6.41 8.86
CA TRP A 228 27.71 -6.89 7.56
C TRP A 228 28.22 -5.91 6.52
N LEU A 229 29.02 -6.40 5.58
CA LEU A 229 29.47 -5.62 4.44
C LEU A 229 28.37 -5.67 3.37
N ALA A 230 27.93 -4.50 2.91
CA ALA A 230 26.94 -4.39 1.86
C ALA A 230 27.62 -4.63 0.50
N THR A 231 27.58 -5.86 0.01
CA THR A 231 28.10 -6.23 -1.31
C THR A 231 27.05 -5.95 -2.39
N ASP A 232 27.51 -5.56 -3.59
CA ASP A 232 26.62 -5.50 -4.76
C ASP A 232 26.19 -6.91 -5.18
N CYS A 233 25.01 -7.30 -4.71
CA CYS A 233 24.39 -8.57 -5.02
C CYS A 233 23.43 -8.49 -6.22
N LYS A 234 23.40 -7.41 -7.01
CA LYS A 234 22.40 -7.22 -8.07
C LYS A 234 22.29 -8.41 -9.03
N LYS A 235 23.43 -8.90 -9.52
CA LYS A 235 23.48 -10.08 -10.41
C LYS A 235 22.97 -11.36 -9.73
N LEU A 236 23.26 -11.52 -8.44
CA LEU A 236 22.79 -12.65 -7.65
C LEU A 236 21.28 -12.56 -7.44
N THR A 237 20.77 -11.38 -7.09
CA THR A 237 19.34 -11.11 -6.92
C THR A 237 18.58 -11.38 -8.23
N ASP A 238 19.07 -10.88 -9.36
CA ASP A 238 18.44 -11.11 -10.67
C ASP A 238 18.33 -12.61 -10.99
N LYS A 239 19.40 -13.39 -10.75
CA LYS A 239 19.40 -14.85 -10.95
C LYS A 239 18.50 -15.60 -9.96
N VAL A 240 18.45 -15.17 -8.70
CA VAL A 240 17.56 -15.75 -7.68
C VAL A 240 16.10 -15.47 -8.05
N GLU A 241 15.77 -14.27 -8.52
CA GLU A 241 14.44 -13.95 -9.02
C GLU A 241 14.07 -14.77 -10.26
N GLU A 242 15.00 -14.98 -11.19
CA GLU A 242 14.81 -15.84 -12.37
C GLU A 242 14.47 -17.27 -11.93
N ARG A 243 15.27 -17.84 -11.02
CA ARG A 243 15.04 -19.16 -10.42
C ARG A 243 13.65 -19.24 -9.78
N ASP A 244 13.27 -18.25 -8.98
CA ASP A 244 12.01 -18.26 -8.25
C ASP A 244 10.81 -18.11 -9.19
N LYS A 245 10.94 -17.29 -10.26
CA LYS A 245 9.93 -17.17 -11.33
C LYS A 245 9.73 -18.52 -12.05
N ASP A 246 10.82 -19.21 -12.38
CA ASP A 246 10.75 -20.51 -13.05
C ASP A 246 10.22 -21.61 -12.13
N ALA A 247 10.59 -21.60 -10.84
CA ALA A 247 10.03 -22.50 -9.83
C ALA A 247 8.52 -22.32 -9.68
N LEU A 248 8.04 -21.08 -9.53
CA LEU A 248 6.60 -20.79 -9.45
C LEU A 248 5.85 -21.17 -10.73
N LYS A 249 6.50 -21.02 -11.89
CA LYS A 249 5.94 -21.43 -13.18
C LYS A 249 5.83 -22.95 -13.28
N LEU A 250 6.83 -23.68 -12.81
CA LEU A 250 6.82 -25.15 -12.71
C LEU A 250 5.70 -25.62 -11.77
N GLU A 251 5.66 -25.11 -10.55
CA GLU A 251 4.61 -25.43 -9.57
C GLU A 251 3.22 -25.15 -10.14
N GLY A 252 3.02 -23.98 -10.75
CA GLY A 252 1.74 -23.61 -11.36
C GLY A 252 1.33 -24.55 -12.51
N ALA A 253 2.30 -25.07 -13.29
CA ALA A 253 2.04 -26.01 -14.37
C ALA A 253 1.70 -27.41 -13.83
N GLU A 254 2.45 -27.91 -12.85
CA GLU A 254 2.22 -29.22 -12.23
C GLU A 254 0.89 -29.25 -11.44
N ILE A 255 0.54 -28.16 -10.75
CA ILE A 255 -0.76 -28.01 -10.09
C ILE A 255 -1.90 -28.06 -11.10
N LYS A 256 -1.79 -27.36 -12.24
CA LYS A 256 -2.81 -27.40 -13.30
C LYS A 256 -2.99 -28.80 -13.86
N LEU A 257 -1.89 -29.51 -14.13
CA LEU A 257 -1.93 -30.90 -14.61
C LEU A 257 -2.61 -31.81 -13.57
N SER A 258 -2.24 -31.68 -12.31
CA SER A 258 -2.81 -32.43 -11.19
C SER A 258 -4.31 -32.15 -11.01
N GLN A 259 -4.75 -30.90 -11.16
CA GLN A 259 -6.17 -30.53 -11.12
C GLN A 259 -6.97 -31.16 -12.27
N ILE A 260 -6.41 -31.21 -13.49
CA ILE A 260 -7.05 -31.85 -14.64
C ILE A 260 -7.18 -33.36 -14.40
N ALA A 261 -6.11 -34.00 -13.93
CA ALA A 261 -6.10 -35.42 -13.60
C ALA A 261 -7.14 -35.75 -12.51
N ASN A 262 -7.20 -34.95 -11.44
CA ASN A 262 -8.16 -35.15 -10.35
C ASN A 262 -9.61 -34.92 -10.82
N LYS A 263 -9.87 -33.92 -11.67
CA LYS A 263 -11.20 -33.71 -12.28
C LYS A 263 -11.63 -34.91 -13.13
N ARG A 264 -10.70 -35.58 -13.82
CA ARG A 264 -10.99 -36.80 -14.59
C ARG A 264 -11.25 -37.99 -13.70
N ARG A 265 -10.43 -38.19 -12.66
CA ARG A 265 -10.64 -39.22 -11.65
C ARG A 265 -12.05 -39.09 -11.05
N LEU A 266 -12.42 -37.91 -10.57
CA LEU A 266 -13.76 -37.64 -10.02
C LEU A 266 -14.90 -37.89 -11.02
N LYS A 267 -14.70 -37.56 -12.31
CA LYS A 267 -15.70 -37.86 -13.36
C LYS A 267 -15.81 -39.36 -13.65
N TRP A 268 -14.70 -40.08 -13.57
CA TRP A 268 -14.64 -41.52 -13.80
C TRP A 268 -15.25 -42.28 -12.61
N GLU A 269 -14.93 -41.90 -11.37
CA GLU A 269 -15.53 -42.47 -10.13
C GLU A 269 -17.05 -42.27 -10.07
N LYS A 270 -17.56 -41.16 -10.60
CA LYS A 270 -19.01 -40.93 -10.68
C LYS A 270 -19.73 -41.78 -11.72
N LYS A 271 -19.01 -42.28 -12.74
CA LYS A 271 -19.59 -43.00 -13.88
C LYS A 271 -19.36 -44.51 -13.83
N ASN A 272 -18.35 -44.97 -13.12
CA ASN A 272 -17.96 -46.37 -13.05
C ASN A 272 -18.03 -46.89 -11.61
N ASP A 273 -18.46 -48.14 -11.44
CA ASP A 273 -18.34 -48.85 -10.17
C ASP A 273 -16.86 -48.89 -9.76
N THR A 274 -16.59 -48.62 -8.47
CA THR A 274 -15.27 -48.59 -7.81
C THR A 274 -14.37 -49.81 -8.05
N ARG A 275 -14.93 -50.88 -8.64
CA ARG A 275 -14.28 -52.17 -8.94
C ARG A 275 -13.70 -52.29 -10.36
N LYS A 276 -13.93 -51.34 -11.26
CA LYS A 276 -13.34 -51.37 -12.62
C LYS A 276 -12.02 -50.61 -12.65
N ASP A 277 -11.02 -51.09 -13.38
CA ASP A 277 -9.80 -50.31 -13.57
C ASP A 277 -10.03 -49.11 -14.50
N ALA A 278 -9.39 -47.98 -14.19
CA ALA A 278 -9.44 -46.81 -15.04
C ALA A 278 -8.71 -47.06 -16.38
N PRO A 279 -9.21 -46.53 -17.52
CA PRO A 279 -8.55 -46.68 -18.82
C PRO A 279 -7.14 -46.10 -18.78
N TYR A 280 -6.15 -46.93 -19.11
CA TYR A 280 -4.73 -46.59 -19.13
C TYR A 280 -4.28 -46.23 -20.55
N ASP A 281 -3.84 -44.99 -20.76
CA ASP A 281 -3.23 -44.51 -22.01
C ASP A 281 -1.71 -44.53 -21.78
N GLY A 282 -1.09 -45.71 -21.93
CA GLY A 282 0.29 -45.97 -21.52
C GLY A 282 1.33 -45.26 -22.35
N ALA A 283 1.81 -44.09 -21.91
CA ALA A 283 2.76 -43.32 -22.72
C ALA A 283 3.86 -42.54 -21.99
N ASP A 284 4.15 -42.74 -20.69
CA ASP A 284 5.40 -42.17 -20.13
C ASP A 284 5.90 -42.78 -18.81
N ALA A 285 7.23 -42.74 -18.63
CA ALA A 285 8.03 -43.42 -17.61
C ALA A 285 8.06 -42.75 -16.20
N GLU A 286 7.25 -41.72 -15.92
CA GLU A 286 7.04 -41.18 -14.57
C GLU A 286 6.00 -42.02 -13.77
N THR A 287 6.03 -43.34 -13.95
CA THR A 287 4.93 -44.29 -13.72
C THR A 287 4.86 -44.88 -12.31
N ALA A 288 5.15 -44.09 -11.27
CA ALA A 288 5.06 -44.57 -9.87
C ALA A 288 4.05 -43.80 -9.01
N VAL A 289 3.32 -42.83 -9.57
CA VAL A 289 2.36 -42.01 -8.81
C VAL A 289 0.93 -42.51 -9.07
N PRO A 290 0.11 -42.81 -8.02
CA PRO A 290 -1.26 -43.30 -8.14
C PRO A 290 -2.23 -42.46 -9.01
N GLY A 291 -1.85 -41.23 -9.41
CA GLY A 291 -2.61 -40.35 -10.29
C GLY A 291 -2.24 -40.38 -11.77
N ALA A 292 -1.14 -41.05 -12.17
CA ALA A 292 -0.63 -41.05 -13.54
C ALA A 292 -1.62 -41.63 -14.56
N LYS A 293 -2.51 -42.53 -14.14
CA LYS A 293 -3.54 -43.16 -14.99
C LYS A 293 -4.52 -42.15 -15.61
N PHE A 294 -4.71 -40.99 -15.00
CA PHE A 294 -5.64 -39.95 -15.49
C PHE A 294 -4.95 -38.75 -16.17
N MET A 295 -3.61 -38.74 -16.16
CA MET A 295 -2.79 -37.74 -16.85
C MET A 295 -2.64 -38.13 -18.32
N LYS A 296 -2.78 -37.17 -19.24
CA LYS A 296 -2.45 -37.38 -20.66
C LYS A 296 -1.45 -36.32 -21.10
N GLN A 297 -0.56 -36.70 -22.01
CA GLN A 297 0.50 -35.82 -22.49
C GLN A 297 -0.02 -34.52 -23.11
N LYS A 298 -1.16 -34.58 -23.81
CA LYS A 298 -1.81 -33.43 -24.43
C LYS A 298 -2.31 -32.36 -23.45
N ASP A 299 -2.45 -32.69 -22.17
CA ASP A 299 -2.91 -31.76 -21.14
C ASP A 299 -1.78 -31.04 -20.42
N ARG A 300 -0.52 -31.34 -20.78
CA ARG A 300 0.63 -30.62 -20.25
C ARG A 300 0.54 -29.15 -20.65
N PRO A 301 0.59 -28.20 -19.69
CA PRO A 301 0.52 -26.78 -20.00
C PRO A 301 1.67 -26.35 -20.91
N THR A 302 1.36 -25.59 -21.95
CA THR A 302 2.35 -25.07 -22.89
C THR A 302 2.38 -23.55 -22.84
N HIS A 303 3.55 -22.96 -23.05
CA HIS A 303 3.72 -21.53 -23.23
C HIS A 303 4.56 -21.25 -24.47
N ARG A 304 4.59 -20.01 -24.94
CA ARG A 304 5.43 -19.60 -26.07
C ARG A 304 6.63 -18.80 -25.57
N LEU A 305 7.79 -19.06 -26.16
CA LEU A 305 9.01 -18.31 -25.90
C LEU A 305 9.02 -17.02 -26.74
N GLY A 306 9.05 -15.86 -26.08
CA GLY A 306 9.09 -14.56 -26.75
C GLY A 306 8.44 -13.45 -25.92
N LYS A 307 8.85 -12.20 -26.14
CA LYS A 307 8.26 -11.01 -25.49
C LYS A 307 6.91 -10.60 -26.11
N ILE A 308 6.64 -11.06 -27.33
CA ILE A 308 5.42 -10.74 -28.07
C ILE A 308 4.41 -11.87 -27.86
N PRO A 309 3.19 -11.58 -27.36
CA PRO A 309 2.16 -12.60 -27.27
C PRO A 309 1.88 -13.18 -28.66
N PHE A 310 1.77 -14.51 -28.75
CA PHE A 310 1.48 -15.31 -29.97
C PHE A 310 2.61 -15.54 -30.98
N ILE A 311 3.73 -14.79 -30.92
CA ILE A 311 4.92 -15.02 -31.75
C ILE A 311 6.00 -15.70 -30.91
N GLY A 312 6.33 -16.96 -31.24
CA GLY A 312 7.31 -17.72 -30.48
C GLY A 312 7.14 -19.24 -30.56
N LYS A 313 8.23 -19.97 -30.31
CA LYS A 313 8.22 -21.44 -30.23
C LYS A 313 7.34 -21.88 -29.06
N LYS A 314 6.36 -22.76 -29.33
CA LYS A 314 5.51 -23.36 -28.31
C LYS A 314 6.29 -24.49 -27.63
N VAL A 315 6.46 -24.41 -26.32
CA VAL A 315 7.20 -25.37 -25.52
C VAL A 315 6.35 -25.90 -24.37
N ASP A 316 6.63 -27.12 -23.93
CA ASP A 316 6.07 -27.68 -22.70
C ASP A 316 6.60 -26.88 -21.51
N THR A 317 5.70 -26.36 -20.68
CA THR A 317 6.07 -25.52 -19.54
C THR A 317 6.79 -26.31 -18.46
N ILE A 318 6.45 -27.57 -18.25
CA ILE A 318 7.05 -28.40 -17.20
C ILE A 318 8.49 -28.73 -17.60
N GLU A 319 8.67 -29.28 -18.81
CA GLU A 319 10.00 -29.68 -19.28
C GLU A 319 10.94 -28.49 -19.46
N TRP A 320 10.41 -27.38 -19.99
CA TRP A 320 11.17 -26.14 -20.12
C TRP A 320 11.60 -25.61 -18.75
N SER A 321 10.69 -25.51 -17.77
CA SER A 321 11.03 -24.96 -16.45
C SER A 321 11.99 -25.88 -15.68
N ARG A 322 11.89 -27.20 -15.83
CA ARG A 322 12.85 -28.16 -15.27
C ARG A 322 14.25 -28.00 -15.88
N THR A 323 14.33 -27.82 -17.19
CA THR A 323 15.60 -27.59 -17.89
C THR A 323 16.21 -26.24 -17.48
N GLU A 324 15.38 -25.21 -17.39
CA GLU A 324 15.81 -23.87 -16.99
C GLU A 324 16.31 -23.85 -15.54
N LEU A 325 15.60 -24.50 -14.61
CA LEU A 325 16.06 -24.65 -13.23
C LEU A 325 17.37 -25.42 -13.13
N LYS A 326 17.58 -26.46 -13.94
CA LYS A 326 18.88 -27.18 -14.01
C LYS A 326 20.02 -26.27 -14.48
N ARG A 327 19.75 -25.22 -15.27
CA ARG A 327 20.73 -24.21 -15.69
C ARG A 327 20.92 -23.13 -14.61
N VAL A 328 19.85 -22.56 -14.08
CA VAL A 328 19.89 -21.38 -13.21
C VAL A 328 20.37 -21.74 -11.79
N ILE A 329 20.01 -22.91 -11.25
CA ILE A 329 20.45 -23.32 -9.90
C ILE A 329 21.98 -23.32 -9.75
N PRO A 330 22.77 -24.00 -10.61
CA PRO A 330 24.24 -23.94 -10.49
C PRO A 330 24.79 -22.54 -10.78
N GLU A 331 24.16 -21.77 -11.68
CA GLU A 331 24.53 -20.37 -11.90
C GLU A 331 24.34 -19.49 -10.66
N VAL A 332 23.30 -19.73 -9.85
CA VAL A 332 23.11 -19.07 -8.55
C VAL A 332 24.20 -19.50 -7.57
N GLU A 333 24.51 -20.80 -7.46
CA GLU A 333 25.55 -21.28 -6.54
C GLU A 333 26.96 -20.75 -6.88
N THR A 334 27.32 -20.73 -8.17
CA THR A 334 28.58 -20.12 -8.63
C THR A 334 28.64 -18.61 -8.39
N THR A 335 27.50 -17.92 -8.37
CA THR A 335 27.44 -16.48 -8.08
C THR A 335 27.45 -16.21 -6.56
N LYS A 336 27.04 -17.18 -5.74
CA LYS A 336 27.11 -17.14 -4.26
C LYS A 336 28.52 -17.41 -3.73
N SER A 337 29.27 -18.31 -4.35
CA SER A 337 30.64 -18.58 -3.93
C SER A 337 31.42 -17.25 -3.96
N PRO A 338 32.08 -16.87 -2.85
CA PRO A 338 32.71 -15.58 -2.73
C PRO A 338 33.63 -15.39 -3.92
N THR A 339 33.26 -14.45 -4.78
CA THR A 339 34.15 -13.97 -5.82
C THR A 339 35.25 -13.22 -5.08
N GLU A 340 36.32 -13.94 -4.76
CA GLU A 340 37.59 -13.46 -4.21
C GLU A 340 38.27 -12.43 -5.14
N GLU A 341 37.70 -12.17 -6.32
CA GLU A 341 38.23 -11.27 -7.33
C GLU A 341 37.21 -10.19 -7.73
N ARG A 342 37.09 -9.12 -6.94
CA ARG A 342 36.81 -7.75 -7.41
C ARG A 342 36.74 -6.79 -6.23
N MET A 343 37.86 -6.61 -5.54
CA MET A 343 38.18 -5.23 -5.16
C MET A 343 38.30 -4.44 -6.46
N PRO A 344 37.63 -3.28 -6.63
CA PRO A 344 38.00 -2.38 -7.71
C PRO A 344 39.49 -2.08 -7.51
N ARG A 345 40.32 -2.47 -8.49
CA ARG A 345 41.68 -1.95 -8.56
C ARG A 345 41.54 -0.44 -8.46
N SER A 346 42.08 0.14 -7.41
CA SER A 346 42.27 1.58 -7.28
C SER A 346 42.78 2.09 -8.63
N SER A 347 42.00 2.91 -9.30
CA SER A 347 42.48 3.68 -10.43
C SER A 347 43.71 4.46 -9.95
N PRO A 348 44.86 4.41 -10.66
CA PRO A 348 45.95 5.28 -10.33
C PRO A 348 45.47 6.71 -10.52
N GLN A 349 45.48 7.49 -9.44
CA GLN A 349 45.39 8.94 -9.54
C GLN A 349 46.49 9.38 -10.51
N SER A 350 46.07 9.94 -11.63
CA SER A 350 46.90 10.74 -12.51
C SER A 350 47.48 11.88 -11.67
N ALA A 351 48.72 11.69 -11.24
CA ALA A 351 49.60 12.78 -10.86
C ALA A 351 49.88 13.57 -12.15
N GLU A 352 49.05 14.58 -12.42
CA GLU A 352 49.30 15.58 -13.44
C GLU A 352 49.65 16.88 -12.72
N THR A 353 50.96 17.07 -12.55
CA THR A 353 51.70 18.32 -12.71
C THR A 353 50.86 19.60 -12.75
N ALA A 354 50.91 20.38 -11.67
CA ALA A 354 50.76 21.83 -11.72
C ALA A 354 52.11 22.46 -11.34
N THR A 355 52.96 22.60 -12.36
CA THR A 355 54.06 23.56 -12.41
C THR A 355 53.57 24.80 -13.15
N GLU A 356 53.78 25.96 -12.54
CA GLU A 356 53.99 27.29 -13.16
C GLU A 356 52.90 27.84 -14.11
N GLU A 357 52.08 28.78 -13.62
CA GLU A 357 52.27 30.25 -13.79
C GLU A 357 51.36 31.05 -12.83
#